data_AF-A0A0D7F4Y5-F1
#
_entry.id   AF-A0A0D7F4Y5-F1
#
_cell.length_a   1.000
_cell.length_b   1.000
_cell.length_c   1.000
_cell.angle_alpha   90.00
_cell.angle_beta   90.00
_cell.angle_gamma   90.00
#
_symmetry.space_group_name_H-M   'P 1'
#
loop_
_entity.id
_entity.type
_entity.pdbx_description
1 polymer ?
#
loop_
_entity_poly.entity_id
_entity_poly.type
_entity_poly.pdbx_seq_one_letter_code
_entity_poly.pdbx_strand_id
1 'polypeptide(L)'
;MRVFANSFHCVGLGLGVTITTSADAAMDYPGVTFAEILDERLPFSAFWSPRNDNPALRRFLSAARIQSRVWVAPAKEQISDP
;
A
#
# COMPACT_ATOMS: atom_id res chain seq x y z
N MET A 1 -10.94 -5.65 11.11
CA MET A 1 -10.53 -5.97 9.74
C MET A 1 -9.42 -7.02 9.83
N ARG A 2 -9.71 -8.28 9.48
CA ARG A 2 -8.72 -9.38 9.52
C ARG A 2 -8.22 -9.58 8.09
N VAL A 3 -6.92 -9.35 7.86
CA VAL A 3 -6.27 -9.58 6.57
C VAL A 3 -5.87 -11.06 6.53
N PHE A 4 -6.50 -11.83 5.65
CA PHE A 4 -6.15 -13.23 5.42
C PHE A 4 -5.16 -13.31 4.26
N ALA A 5 -4.04 -13.98 4.47
CA ALA A 5 -2.91 -14.06 3.54
C ALA A 5 -3.13 -14.95 2.29
N ASN A 6 -4.38 -15.09 1.80
CA ASN A 6 -4.70 -15.98 0.67
C ASN A 6 -5.56 -15.32 -0.43
N SER A 7 -5.71 -13.99 -0.45
CA SER A 7 -6.72 -13.35 -1.31
C SER A 7 -6.40 -13.37 -2.81
N PHE A 8 -5.16 -13.12 -3.24
CA PHE A 8 -4.85 -12.98 -4.67
C PHE A 8 -4.94 -14.30 -5.45
N HIS A 9 -4.62 -15.44 -4.81
CA HIS A 9 -4.75 -16.75 -5.45
C HIS A 9 -6.21 -17.10 -5.75
N CYS A 10 -7.14 -16.79 -4.84
CA CYS A 10 -8.57 -16.97 -5.06
C CYS A 10 -9.10 -16.04 -6.17
N VAL A 11 -8.66 -14.77 -6.19
CA VAL A 11 -9.01 -13.83 -7.25
C VAL A 11 -8.51 -14.31 -8.62
N GLY A 12 -7.26 -14.80 -8.70
CA GLY A 12 -6.70 -15.34 -9.95
C GLY A 12 -7.41 -16.61 -10.45
N LEU A 13 -8.06 -17.36 -9.55
CA LEU A 13 -8.93 -18.49 -9.90
C LEU A 13 -10.38 -18.06 -10.22
N GLY A 14 -10.69 -16.76 -10.20
CA GLY A 14 -12.04 -16.22 -10.46
C GLY A 14 -12.99 -16.31 -9.26
N LEU A 15 -12.49 -16.60 -8.06
CA LEU A 15 -13.28 -16.80 -6.84
C LEU A 15 -13.42 -15.49 -6.04
N GLY A 16 -14.04 -14.48 -6.65
CA GLY A 16 -14.44 -13.23 -6.00
C GLY A 16 -13.48 -12.05 -6.20
N VAL A 17 -13.72 -10.98 -5.44
CA VAL A 17 -12.94 -9.73 -5.47
C VAL A 17 -12.44 -9.39 -4.07
N THR A 18 -11.25 -8.77 -3.97
CA THR A 18 -10.68 -8.31 -2.69
C THR A 18 -10.17 -6.88 -2.82
N ILE A 19 -10.34 -6.11 -1.75
CA ILE A 19 -9.74 -4.78 -1.59
C ILE A 19 -8.40 -4.95 -0.90
N THR A 20 -7.34 -4.36 -1.46
CA THR A 20 -6.01 -4.31 -0.83
C THR A 20 -5.48 -2.87 -0.82
N THR A 21 -4.39 -2.66 -0.08
CA THR A 21 -3.61 -1.42 -0.12
C THR A 21 -2.72 -1.39 -1.36
N SER A 22 -2.38 -0.19 -1.84
CA SER A 22 -1.47 0.00 -2.98
C SER A 22 -0.08 -0.61 -2.80
N ALA A 23 0.31 -0.97 -1.57
CA ALA A 23 1.55 -1.69 -1.30
C ALA A 23 1.60 -3.08 -1.93
N ASP A 24 0.46 -3.78 -2.03
CA ASP A 24 0.38 -5.11 -2.64
C ASP A 24 0.29 -5.07 -4.16
N ALA A 25 -0.16 -3.95 -4.74
CA ALA A 25 -0.26 -3.75 -6.18
C ALA A 25 1.13 -3.62 -6.88
N ALA A 26 2.21 -3.56 -6.11
CA ALA A 26 3.58 -3.60 -6.64
C ALA A 26 4.00 -5.02 -7.09
N MET A 27 3.24 -6.05 -6.74
CA MET A 27 3.50 -7.44 -7.11
C MET A 27 2.58 -7.86 -8.26
N ASP A 28 3.14 -8.51 -9.27
CA ASP A 28 2.37 -9.08 -10.38
C ASP A 28 1.77 -10.44 -9.99
N TYR A 29 0.46 -10.59 -10.19
CA TYR A 29 -0.28 -11.82 -9.92
C TYR A 29 -1.00 -12.28 -11.18
N PRO A 30 -0.63 -13.44 -11.77
CA PRO A 30 -1.27 -13.95 -12.98
C PRO A 30 -2.79 -14.08 -12.82
N GLY A 31 -3.55 -13.49 -13.75
CA GLY A 31 -5.02 -13.51 -13.73
C GLY A 31 -5.67 -12.53 -12.75
N VAL A 32 -4.90 -11.64 -12.12
CA VAL A 32 -5.42 -10.59 -11.22
C VAL A 32 -5.22 -9.22 -11.85
N THR A 33 -6.29 -8.43 -11.91
CA THR A 33 -6.22 -7.02 -12.32
C THR A 33 -6.49 -6.14 -11.10
N PHE A 34 -5.59 -5.19 -10.85
CA PHE A 34 -5.78 -4.17 -9.81
C PHE A 34 -6.53 -2.97 -10.38
N ALA A 35 -7.63 -2.59 -9.74
CA ALA A 35 -8.38 -1.37 -10.03
C ALA A 35 -8.20 -0.37 -8.89
N GLU A 36 -7.75 0.85 -9.19
CA GLU A 36 -7.67 1.92 -8.20
C GLU A 36 -9.08 2.33 -7.74
N ILE A 37 -9.30 2.36 -6.43
CA ILE A 37 -10.50 3.00 -5.86
C ILE A 37 -10.18 4.49 -5.72
N LEU A 38 -10.79 5.30 -6.57
CA LEU A 38 -10.65 6.75 -6.54
C LEU A 38 -11.37 7.34 -5.32
N ASP A 39 -10.82 8.42 -4.78
CA ASP A 39 -11.35 9.20 -3.64
C ASP A 39 -11.31 8.50 -2.25
N GLU A 40 -10.69 7.32 -2.16
CA GLU A 40 -10.45 6.62 -0.89
C GLU A 40 -8.96 6.63 -0.53
N ARG A 41 -8.64 7.05 0.71
CA ARG A 41 -7.26 7.07 1.21
C ARG A 41 -7.16 6.26 2.50
N LEU A 42 -6.51 5.10 2.42
CA LEU A 42 -6.25 4.25 3.58
C LEU A 42 -5.20 4.91 4.50
N PRO A 43 -5.56 5.31 5.74
CA PRO A 43 -4.61 5.93 6.65
C PRO A 43 -3.66 4.90 7.23
N PHE A 44 -2.35 5.19 7.17
CA PHE A 44 -1.32 4.43 7.89
C PHE A 44 -0.88 5.20 9.14
N SER A 45 -0.72 4.49 10.25
CA SER A 45 -0.32 5.08 11.54
C SER A 45 0.68 4.17 12.25
N ALA A 46 1.61 4.78 12.98
CA ALA A 46 2.58 4.07 13.81
C ALA A 46 2.40 4.47 15.28
N PHE A 47 2.58 3.50 16.18
CA PHE A 47 2.42 3.68 17.63
C PHE A 47 3.73 3.33 18.35
N TRP A 48 4.10 4.14 19.34
CA TRP A 48 5.24 3.87 20.21
C TRP A 48 4.97 4.42 21.62
N SER A 49 5.63 3.83 22.62
CA SER A 49 5.53 4.29 24.01
C SER A 49 6.34 5.58 24.22
N PRO A 50 5.81 6.59 24.94
CA PRO A 50 6.57 7.79 25.30
C PRO A 50 7.82 7.50 26.15
N ARG A 51 7.84 6.36 26.86
CA ARG A 51 8.99 5.93 27.67
C ARG A 51 10.10 5.26 26.84
N ASN A 52 9.81 4.88 25.59
CA ASN A 52 10.78 4.29 24.69
C ASN A 52 11.52 5.38 23.92
N ASP A 53 12.44 6.05 24.62
CA ASP A 53 13.28 7.09 24.03
C ASP A 53 14.47 6.51 23.25
N ASN A 54 14.17 5.61 22.30
CA ASN A 54 15.22 4.98 21.51
C ASN A 54 15.72 5.97 20.44
N PRO A 55 17.01 6.36 20.45
CA PRO A 55 17.57 7.27 19.46
C PRO A 55 17.50 6.72 18.03
N ALA A 56 17.50 5.39 17.85
CA ALA A 56 17.31 4.77 16.54
C ALA A 56 15.88 5.00 16.02
N LEU A 57 14.86 4.88 16.87
CA LEU A 57 13.47 5.15 16.51
C LEU A 57 13.29 6.63 16.13
N ARG A 58 13.88 7.56 16.89
CA ARG A 58 13.84 8.99 16.56
C ARG A 58 14.47 9.28 15.20
N ARG A 59 15.64 8.69 14.92
CA ARG A 59 16.33 8.84 13.63
C ARG A 59 15.51 8.26 12.48
N PHE A 60 14.93 7.08 12.67
CA PHE A 60 14.03 6.46 11.69
C PHE A 60 12.83 7.35 11.38
N LEU A 61 12.12 7.85 12.40
CA LEU A 61 10.96 8.74 12.20
C LEU A 61 11.34 10.07 11.54
N SER A 62 12.54 10.60 11.81
CA SER A 62 13.05 11.80 11.13
C SER A 62 13.26 11.53 9.63
N ALA A 63 13.93 10.43 9.29
CA ALA A 63 14.16 10.02 7.90
C ALA A 63 12.84 9.76 7.15
N ALA A 64 11.91 9.04 7.78
CA ALA A 64 10.59 8.75 7.20
C ALA A 64 9.80 10.04 6.86
N ARG A 65 9.87 11.07 7.72
CA ARG A 65 9.25 12.39 7.44
C ARG A 65 9.88 13.14 6.28
N ILE A 66 11.18 12.99 6.07
CA ILE A 66 11.85 13.57 4.91
C ILE A 66 11.38 12.85 3.65
N GLN A 67 11.38 11.51 3.67
CA GLN A 67 11.00 10.70 2.52
C GLN A 67 9.52 10.84 2.14
N SER A 68 8.62 10.99 3.10
CA SER A 68 7.19 11.23 2.84
C SER A 68 6.91 12.52 2.08
N ARG A 69 7.83 13.50 2.11
CA ARG A 69 7.71 14.78 1.38
C ARG A 69 8.22 14.69 -0.06
N VAL A 70 9.03 13.67 -0.36
CA VAL A 70 9.64 13.47 -1.69
C VAL A 70 8.79 12.54 -2.56
N TRP A 71 7.79 11.84 -1.98
CA TRP A 71 6.97 10.91 -2.74
C TRP A 71 6.14 11.63 -3.81
N VAL A 72 6.54 11.46 -5.07
CA VAL A 72 5.80 11.86 -6.26
C VAL A 72 5.02 10.61 -6.69
N ALA A 73 3.69 10.70 -6.72
CA ALA A 73 2.87 9.63 -7.26
C ALA A 73 3.32 9.36 -8.72
N PRO A 74 3.53 8.10 -9.13
CA PRO A 74 3.88 7.80 -10.50
C PRO A 74 2.82 8.41 -11.43
N ALA A 75 3.27 9.13 -12.45
CA ALA A 75 2.38 9.75 -13.43
C ALA A 75 1.53 8.65 -14.07
N LYS A 76 0.22 8.91 -14.14
CA LYS A 76 -0.75 8.04 -14.81
C LYS A 76 -0.32 7.93 -16.27
N GLU A 77 0.29 6.82 -16.67
CA GLU A 77 0.51 6.51 -18.07
C GLU A 77 -0.89 6.37 -18.68
N GLN A 78 -1.30 7.40 -19.43
CA GLN A 78 -2.54 7.41 -20.18
C GLN A 78 -2.42 6.32 -21.25
N ILE A 79 -2.90 5.13 -20.92
CA ILE A 79 -3.26 4.11 -21.89
C ILE A 79 -4.46 4.69 -22.64
N SER A 80 -4.16 5.42 -23.71
CA SER A 80 -5.08 5.64 -24.82
C SER A 80 -5.34 4.27 -25.44
N ASP A 81 -6.48 3.67 -25.11
CA ASP A 81 -6.98 2.53 -25.86
C ASP A 81 -7.60 3.00 -27.19
N PRO A 82 -7.61 2.14 -28.22
CA PRO A 82 -7.71 2.49 -29.64
C PRO A 82 -9.08 3.00 -30.12
#